data_AF-A0A7U2MH50-F1
#
_entry.id   AF-A0A7U2MH50-F1
#
_cell.length_a   1.000
_cell.length_b   1.000
_cell.length_c   1.000
_cell.angle_alpha   90.00
_cell.angle_beta   90.00
_cell.angle_gamma   90.00
#
_symmetry.space_group_name_H-M   'P 1'
#
loop_
_entity.id
_entity.type
_entity.pdbx_description
1 polymer ?
#
loop_
_entity_poly.entity_id
_entity_poly.type
_entity_poly.pdbx_seq_one_letter_code
_entity_poly.pdbx_strand_id
1 'polypeptide(L)'
;MDKGPEAEVKDYAPVGIDGVIKIGSATLYGQQAERNLYAQTDFLLPGEDVQMRNGNKASGSSFSTAYAAGLAALVLSCLRAHMGMNDPEPYTSDSKDPEERARHLFQAKSSDGMKSIFEVLSQRPSNDKCAFITPSRIFGDKYSDSKEERLKAHKEYRRQPVAAKSSD
;
A
#
# COMPACT_ATOMS: atom_id res chain seq x y z
N MET A 1 20.78 -21.70 11.74
CA MET A 1 20.57 -21.38 13.16
C MET A 1 19.44 -20.38 13.23
N ASP A 2 18.36 -20.75 13.91
CA ASP A 2 17.20 -19.87 14.13
C ASP A 2 17.58 -18.89 15.24
N LYS A 3 17.79 -17.61 14.89
CA LYS A 3 18.10 -16.59 15.90
C LYS A 3 16.75 -16.12 16.44
N GLY A 4 16.51 -16.35 17.72
CA GLY A 4 15.22 -16.11 18.39
C GLY A 4 14.66 -14.68 18.26
N PRO A 5 13.58 -14.36 18.99
CA PRO A 5 12.81 -13.11 18.80
C PRO A 5 13.58 -11.80 19.07
N GLU A 6 14.82 -11.89 19.57
CA GLU A 6 15.71 -10.77 19.86
C GLU A 6 16.68 -10.43 18.71
N ALA A 7 16.68 -11.21 17.64
CA ALA A 7 17.50 -10.90 16.47
C ALA A 7 16.99 -9.61 15.80
N GLU A 8 17.84 -8.58 15.79
CA GLU A 8 17.46 -7.31 15.19
C GLU A 8 17.20 -7.50 13.69
N VAL A 9 16.00 -7.10 13.21
CA VAL A 9 15.58 -7.29 11.81
C VAL A 9 16.57 -6.69 10.80
N LYS A 10 17.34 -5.68 11.22
CA LYS A 10 18.43 -5.04 10.47
C LYS A 10 19.58 -5.99 10.10
N ASP A 11 19.75 -7.13 10.77
CA ASP A 11 20.81 -8.10 10.49
C ASP A 11 20.45 -9.11 9.38
N TYR A 12 19.22 -9.08 8.89
CA TYR A 12 18.74 -10.00 7.86
C TYR A 12 18.78 -9.36 6.48
N ALA A 13 19.45 -10.02 5.54
CA ALA A 13 19.34 -9.65 4.12
C ALA A 13 18.04 -10.25 3.52
N PRO A 14 17.37 -9.54 2.59
CA PRO A 14 17.70 -8.19 2.11
C PRO A 14 17.11 -7.06 2.96
N VAL A 15 16.31 -7.35 3.99
CA VAL A 15 15.54 -6.34 4.73
C VAL A 15 16.40 -5.28 5.45
N GLY A 16 17.65 -5.59 5.79
CA GLY A 16 18.63 -4.66 6.37
C GLY A 16 19.34 -3.75 5.37
N ILE A 17 19.14 -3.93 4.06
CA ILE A 17 19.85 -3.19 3.01
C ILE A 17 19.13 -1.87 2.71
N ASP A 18 19.90 -0.78 2.59
CA ASP A 18 19.37 0.53 2.19
C ASP A 18 18.75 0.50 0.79
N GLY A 19 17.67 1.23 0.60
CA GLY A 19 16.88 1.24 -0.64
C GLY A 19 15.83 0.11 -0.73
N VAL A 20 15.82 -0.85 0.19
CA VAL A 20 14.73 -1.83 0.31
C VAL A 20 13.53 -1.19 1.01
N ILE A 21 12.35 -1.35 0.43
CA ILE A 21 11.08 -0.96 1.06
C ILE A 21 10.68 -2.07 2.04
N LYS A 22 10.68 -1.76 3.34
CA LYS A 22 10.43 -2.71 4.42
C LYS A 22 8.92 -2.84 4.65
N ILE A 23 8.37 -4.01 4.33
CA ILE A 23 6.93 -4.26 4.43
C ILE A 23 6.63 -5.11 5.66
N GLY A 24 5.70 -4.62 6.49
CA GLY A 24 5.19 -5.35 7.62
C GLY A 24 3.81 -5.96 7.39
N SER A 25 3.47 -6.96 8.22
CA SER A 25 2.14 -7.56 8.21
C SER A 25 1.20 -6.89 9.20
N ALA A 26 -0.04 -6.75 8.74
CA ALA A 26 -1.16 -6.33 9.54
C ALA A 26 -2.39 -7.18 9.19
N THR A 27 -3.40 -7.12 10.07
CA THR A 27 -4.74 -7.64 9.77
C THR A 27 -5.40 -6.79 8.68
N LEU A 28 -6.52 -7.28 8.13
CA LEU A 28 -7.34 -6.52 7.17
C LEU A 28 -7.83 -5.16 7.71
N TYR A 29 -7.82 -4.98 9.03
CA TYR A 29 -8.25 -3.76 9.71
C TYR A 29 -7.08 -2.82 10.05
N GLY A 30 -5.85 -3.18 9.68
CA GLY A 30 -4.66 -2.36 9.91
C GLY A 30 -3.98 -2.57 11.26
N GLN A 31 -4.38 -3.59 12.03
CA GLN A 31 -3.68 -3.93 13.27
C GLN A 31 -2.38 -4.66 12.94
N GLN A 32 -1.25 -4.08 13.33
CA GLN A 32 0.09 -4.63 13.10
C GLN A 32 0.29 -5.97 13.84
N ALA A 33 0.99 -6.91 13.20
CA ALA A 33 1.38 -8.16 13.82
C ALA A 33 2.45 -7.93 14.91
N GLU A 34 2.37 -8.68 16.02
CA GLU A 34 3.32 -8.52 17.14
C GLU A 34 4.79 -8.74 16.73
N ARG A 35 5.02 -9.66 15.78
CA ARG A 35 6.36 -9.95 15.23
C ARG A 35 6.99 -8.74 14.54
N ASN A 36 6.19 -7.75 14.19
CA ASN A 36 6.62 -6.54 13.49
C ASN A 36 6.80 -5.36 14.45
N LEU A 37 6.44 -5.46 15.74
CA LEU A 37 6.52 -4.36 16.72
C LEU A 37 7.93 -3.75 16.84
N TYR A 38 8.95 -4.60 16.69
CA TYR A 38 10.36 -4.19 16.77
C TYR A 38 11.02 -4.03 15.40
N ALA A 39 10.28 -4.33 14.32
CA ALA A 39 10.75 -4.14 12.95
C ALA A 39 10.51 -2.68 12.54
N GLN A 40 11.55 -1.97 12.10
CA GLN A 40 11.40 -0.65 11.48
C GLN A 40 10.81 -0.78 10.06
N THR A 41 9.51 -1.06 9.97
CA THR A 41 8.79 -1.21 8.69
C THR A 41 8.38 0.14 8.12
N ASP A 42 8.50 0.31 6.80
CA ASP A 42 8.06 1.50 6.08
C ASP A 42 6.53 1.51 5.93
N PHE A 43 5.94 0.36 5.54
CA PHE A 43 4.50 0.22 5.31
C PHE A 43 3.95 -1.07 5.90
N LEU A 44 2.67 -1.05 6.26
CA LEU A 44 1.90 -2.23 6.64
C LEU A 44 0.93 -2.59 5.51
N LEU A 45 0.86 -3.88 5.20
CA LEU A 45 -0.14 -4.45 4.29
C LEU A 45 -0.79 -5.69 4.92
N PRO A 46 -1.99 -6.08 4.47
CA PRO A 46 -2.62 -7.32 4.88
C PRO A 46 -1.68 -8.51 4.72
N GLY A 47 -1.44 -9.21 5.82
CA GLY A 47 -0.64 -10.43 5.87
C GLY A 47 -0.96 -11.33 7.04
N GLU A 48 -1.92 -10.94 7.88
CA GLU A 48 -2.44 -11.76 8.97
C GLU A 48 -3.80 -12.36 8.59
N ASP A 49 -4.05 -13.61 9.02
CA ASP A 49 -5.30 -14.34 8.77
C ASP A 49 -5.71 -14.44 7.29
N VAL A 50 -4.73 -14.50 6.38
CA VAL A 50 -4.94 -14.61 4.94
C VAL A 50 -5.59 -15.96 4.62
N GLN A 51 -6.77 -15.92 3.99
CA GLN A 51 -7.49 -17.13 3.61
C GLN A 51 -6.83 -17.77 2.39
N MET A 52 -6.33 -18.99 2.57
CA MET A 52 -5.70 -19.80 1.54
C MET A 52 -6.76 -20.60 0.76
N ARG A 53 -6.41 -21.04 -0.44
CA ARG A 53 -7.31 -21.81 -1.33
C ARG A 53 -7.85 -23.11 -0.70
N ASN A 54 -7.10 -23.69 0.22
CA ASN A 54 -7.49 -24.90 0.96
C ASN A 54 -8.41 -24.60 2.17
N GLY A 55 -8.84 -23.35 2.35
CA GLY A 55 -9.69 -22.91 3.46
C GLY A 55 -8.94 -22.56 4.74
N ASN A 56 -7.65 -22.89 4.83
CA ASN A 56 -6.83 -22.58 6.00
C ASN A 56 -6.45 -21.10 6.01
N LYS A 57 -6.17 -20.57 7.21
CA LYS A 57 -5.61 -19.23 7.37
C LYS A 57 -4.09 -19.31 7.52
N ALA A 58 -3.40 -18.35 6.92
CA ALA A 58 -1.96 -18.21 7.05
C ALA A 58 -1.61 -16.75 7.41
N SER A 59 -0.53 -16.60 8.16
CA SER A 59 0.00 -15.29 8.58
C SER A 59 1.47 -15.17 8.23
N GLY A 60 1.89 -13.99 7.79
CA GLY A 60 3.28 -13.66 7.53
C GLY A 60 3.48 -12.41 6.68
N SER A 61 4.59 -11.72 6.93
CA SER A 61 5.02 -10.56 6.15
C SER A 61 5.33 -10.89 4.67
N SER A 62 5.53 -12.16 4.33
CA SER A 62 5.65 -12.62 2.94
C SER A 62 4.38 -12.33 2.12
N PHE A 63 3.20 -12.49 2.70
CA PHE A 63 1.93 -12.15 2.05
C PHE A 63 1.81 -10.64 1.83
N SER A 64 2.11 -9.85 2.87
CA SER A 64 2.15 -8.38 2.79
C SER A 64 3.13 -7.90 1.71
N THR A 65 4.30 -8.52 1.64
CA THR A 65 5.33 -8.22 0.64
C THR A 65 4.85 -8.54 -0.77
N ALA A 66 4.18 -9.68 -0.97
CA ALA A 66 3.60 -10.05 -2.26
C ALA A 66 2.51 -9.04 -2.70
N TYR A 67 1.65 -8.60 -1.77
CA TYR A 67 0.67 -7.54 -2.05
C TYR A 67 1.33 -6.22 -2.42
N ALA A 68 2.40 -5.82 -1.71
CA ALA A 68 3.12 -4.59 -2.01
C ALA A 68 3.78 -4.64 -3.38
N ALA A 69 4.43 -5.76 -3.71
CA ALA A 69 5.05 -5.98 -5.02
C ALA A 69 4.01 -5.96 -6.16
N GLY A 70 2.86 -6.61 -5.95
CA GLY A 70 1.74 -6.59 -6.91
C GLY A 70 1.19 -5.17 -7.11
N LEU A 71 1.00 -4.42 -6.03
CA LEU A 71 0.54 -3.02 -6.10
C LEU A 71 1.55 -2.12 -6.83
N ALA A 72 2.85 -2.26 -6.53
CA ALA A 72 3.91 -1.54 -7.25
C ALA A 72 3.88 -1.84 -8.75
N ALA A 73 3.71 -3.11 -9.13
CA ALA A 73 3.58 -3.51 -10.54
C ALA A 73 2.36 -2.88 -11.21
N LEU A 74 1.20 -2.82 -10.51
CA LEU A 74 0.00 -2.17 -11.01
C LEU A 74 0.23 -0.66 -11.20
N VAL A 75 0.81 0.02 -10.22
CA VAL A 75 1.16 1.45 -10.30
C VAL A 75 2.02 1.72 -11.53
N LEU A 76 3.11 0.97 -11.71
CA LEU A 76 4.00 1.13 -12.86
C LEU A 76 3.31 0.82 -14.19
N SER A 77 2.40 -0.14 -14.20
CA SER A 77 1.61 -0.49 -15.39
C SER A 77 0.61 0.62 -15.75
N CYS A 78 -0.09 1.18 -14.76
CA CYS A 78 -0.98 2.32 -14.96
C CYS A 78 -0.21 3.56 -15.47
N LEU A 79 0.96 3.84 -14.91
CA LEU A 79 1.82 4.95 -15.39
C LEU A 79 2.23 4.74 -16.84
N ARG A 80 2.68 3.53 -17.21
CA ARG A 80 3.03 3.19 -18.60
C ARG A 80 1.83 3.29 -19.55
N ALA A 81 0.67 2.76 -19.16
CA ALA A 81 -0.54 2.81 -19.96
C ALA A 81 -1.00 4.26 -20.18
N HIS A 82 -0.99 5.08 -19.13
CA HIS A 82 -1.32 6.51 -19.21
C HIS A 82 -0.35 7.26 -20.12
N MET A 83 0.94 6.91 -20.14
CA MET A 83 1.90 7.50 -21.08
C MET A 83 1.57 7.14 -22.54
N GLY A 84 1.16 5.91 -22.82
CA GLY A 84 0.81 5.46 -24.17
C GLY A 84 -0.55 5.99 -24.67
N MET A 85 -1.48 6.31 -23.77
CA MET A 85 -2.78 6.91 -24.14
C MET A 85 -2.69 8.41 -24.43
N ASN A 86 -1.71 9.11 -23.87
CA ASN A 86 -1.48 10.53 -24.11
C ASN A 86 -0.51 10.78 -25.27
N ASP A 87 -0.28 9.80 -26.15
CA ASP A 87 0.42 10.05 -27.41
C ASP A 87 -0.47 11.01 -28.21
N PRO A 88 -0.01 12.25 -28.47
CA PRO A 88 -0.87 13.25 -29.06
C PRO A 88 -1.23 12.80 -30.47
N GLU A 89 -2.53 12.65 -30.75
CA GLU A 89 -3.07 13.01 -32.06
C GLU A 89 -2.39 14.32 -32.50
N PRO A 90 -1.89 14.43 -33.74
CA PRO A 90 -0.90 15.44 -34.15
C PRO A 90 -1.34 16.92 -34.10
N TYR A 91 -2.47 17.25 -33.45
CA TYR A 91 -3.12 18.56 -33.56
C TYR A 91 -3.44 19.29 -32.26
N THR A 92 -3.03 18.85 -31.07
CA THR A 92 -3.21 19.65 -29.83
C THR A 92 -1.90 19.92 -29.09
N SER A 93 -1.54 21.20 -29.03
CA SER A 93 -0.24 21.74 -28.61
C SER A 93 0.05 21.71 -27.11
N ASP A 94 -0.55 20.79 -26.35
CA ASP A 94 -0.32 20.62 -24.90
C ASP A 94 0.51 19.35 -24.59
N SER A 95 1.28 18.87 -25.57
CA SER A 95 2.09 17.67 -25.42
C SER A 95 3.19 17.90 -24.38
N LYS A 96 2.91 17.50 -23.12
CA LYS A 96 3.95 17.33 -22.09
C LYS A 96 5.12 16.56 -22.69
N ASP A 97 6.29 17.17 -22.63
CA ASP A 97 7.55 16.69 -23.19
C ASP A 97 7.74 15.18 -22.92
N PRO A 98 8.00 14.35 -23.95
CA PRO A 98 8.36 12.94 -23.79
C PRO A 98 9.41 12.70 -22.69
N GLU A 99 10.35 13.63 -22.51
CA GLU A 99 11.37 13.57 -21.45
C GLU A 99 10.76 13.67 -20.04
N GLU A 100 9.77 14.54 -19.85
CA GLU A 100 9.10 14.72 -18.56
C GLU A 100 8.32 13.45 -18.16
N ARG A 101 7.70 12.78 -19.14
CA ARG A 101 6.96 11.52 -18.93
C ARG A 101 7.91 10.38 -18.56
N ALA A 102 9.04 10.26 -19.27
CA ALA A 102 10.07 9.28 -18.96
C ALA A 102 10.66 9.52 -17.56
N ARG A 103 10.85 10.79 -17.17
CA ARG A 103 11.32 11.18 -15.84
C ARG A 103 10.37 10.73 -14.73
N HIS A 104 9.06 10.92 -14.88
CA HIS A 104 8.08 10.47 -13.88
C HIS A 104 8.08 8.95 -13.70
N LEU A 105 8.19 8.19 -14.80
CA LEU A 105 8.29 6.73 -14.71
C LEU A 105 9.61 6.29 -14.05
N PHE A 106 10.72 6.97 -14.35
CA PHE A 106 12.00 6.69 -13.71
C PHE A 106 11.96 6.97 -12.21
N GLN A 107 11.39 8.09 -11.80
CA GLN A 107 11.19 8.44 -10.39
C GLN A 107 10.30 7.40 -9.69
N ALA A 108 9.18 7.00 -10.30
CA ALA A 108 8.29 5.99 -9.72
C ALA A 108 8.95 4.62 -9.51
N LYS A 109 9.97 4.25 -10.31
CA LYS A 109 10.72 3.00 -10.15
C LYS A 109 11.73 3.03 -9.00
N SER A 110 12.13 4.22 -8.55
CA SER A 110 13.04 4.34 -7.40
C SER A 110 12.35 3.93 -6.11
N SER A 111 13.13 3.53 -5.09
CA SER A 111 12.59 3.24 -3.75
C SER A 111 11.77 4.41 -3.24
N ASP A 112 12.34 5.62 -3.26
CA ASP A 112 11.75 6.81 -2.65
C ASP A 112 10.51 7.27 -3.41
N GLY A 113 10.52 7.17 -4.75
CA GLY A 113 9.35 7.45 -5.56
C GLY A 113 8.21 6.47 -5.28
N MET A 114 8.50 5.17 -5.18
CA MET A 114 7.48 4.18 -4.84
C MET A 114 6.98 4.33 -3.40
N LYS A 115 7.85 4.65 -2.43
CA LYS A 115 7.45 4.98 -1.06
C LYS A 115 6.51 6.19 -1.04
N SER A 116 6.82 7.23 -1.82
CA SER A 116 5.96 8.43 -1.91
C SER A 116 4.58 8.10 -2.48
N ILE A 117 4.51 7.24 -3.50
CA ILE A 117 3.24 6.77 -4.06
C ILE A 117 2.47 5.95 -3.02
N PHE A 118 3.13 5.02 -2.34
CA PHE A 118 2.53 4.20 -1.30
C PHE A 118 1.97 5.02 -0.13
N GLU A 119 2.66 6.08 0.28
CA GLU A 119 2.17 7.01 1.31
C GLU A 119 0.87 7.69 0.86
N VAL A 120 0.81 8.15 -0.41
CA VAL A 120 -0.42 8.74 -0.98
C VAL A 120 -1.57 7.71 -1.06
N LEU A 121 -1.25 6.46 -1.36
CA LEU A 121 -2.23 5.37 -1.42
C LEU A 121 -2.66 4.87 -0.02
N SER A 122 -1.87 5.16 1.02
CA SER A 122 -2.21 4.83 2.39
C SER A 122 -3.36 5.74 2.87
N GLN A 123 -4.48 5.14 3.26
CA GLN A 123 -5.65 5.88 3.74
C GLN A 123 -5.58 5.99 5.26
N ARG A 124 -4.89 7.01 5.78
CA ARG A 124 -4.75 7.21 7.23
C ARG A 124 -6.00 7.81 7.90
N PRO A 125 -6.21 7.44 9.18
CA PRO A 125 -6.08 8.40 10.25
C PRO A 125 -4.79 8.14 11.02
N SER A 126 -4.02 9.20 11.27
CA SER A 126 -2.80 9.18 12.07
C SER A 126 -3.10 8.68 13.47
N ASN A 127 -2.54 7.54 13.86
CA ASN A 127 -2.13 7.34 15.26
C ASN A 127 -1.01 6.32 15.45
N ASP A 128 -0.62 5.53 14.44
CA ASP A 128 0.48 4.58 14.59
C ASP A 128 1.63 4.83 13.62
N LYS A 129 2.83 4.48 14.09
CA LYS A 129 4.17 4.79 13.56
C LYS A 129 4.45 4.33 12.12
N CYS A 130 3.51 3.65 11.45
CA CYS A 130 3.68 3.06 10.13
C CYS A 130 2.40 3.26 9.27
N ALA A 131 2.55 3.48 7.97
CA ALA A 131 1.43 3.72 7.07
C ALA A 131 0.79 2.40 6.61
N PHE A 132 -0.53 2.24 6.81
CA PHE A 132 -1.27 1.05 6.38
C PHE A 132 -1.88 1.26 5.00
N ILE A 133 -1.59 0.33 4.09
CA ILE A 133 -2.14 0.31 2.75
C ILE A 133 -3.20 -0.78 2.68
N THR A 134 -4.40 -0.41 2.23
CA THR A 134 -5.51 -1.35 2.03
C THR A 134 -5.82 -1.46 0.54
N PRO A 135 -5.25 -2.42 -0.20
CA PRO A 135 -5.41 -2.52 -1.65
C PRO A 135 -6.87 -2.53 -2.13
N SER A 136 -7.76 -3.22 -1.41
CA SER A 136 -9.21 -3.22 -1.71
C SER A 136 -9.83 -1.82 -1.61
N ARG A 137 -9.33 -0.99 -0.70
CA ARG A 137 -9.73 0.42 -0.62
C ARG A 137 -8.94 1.32 -1.55
N ILE A 138 -7.93 0.87 -2.28
CA ILE A 138 -7.30 1.75 -3.27
C ILE A 138 -8.23 1.95 -4.47
N PHE A 139 -8.84 0.88 -4.96
CA PHE A 139 -9.53 0.89 -6.26
C PHE A 139 -11.06 1.04 -6.21
N GLY A 140 -11.65 1.20 -5.02
CA GLY A 140 -13.11 1.28 -4.88
C GLY A 140 -13.77 -0.10 -5.01
N ASP A 141 -15.03 -0.20 -4.62
CA ASP A 141 -15.81 -1.41 -4.89
C ASP A 141 -16.31 -1.42 -6.34
N LYS A 142 -16.37 -0.23 -6.96
CA LYS A 142 -16.72 -0.04 -8.37
C LYS A 142 -15.68 0.82 -9.07
N TYR A 143 -15.44 0.51 -10.34
CA TYR A 143 -14.53 1.27 -11.21
C TYR A 143 -14.92 2.75 -11.34
N SER A 144 -16.20 3.09 -11.10
CA SER A 144 -16.75 4.45 -11.16
C SER A 144 -16.65 5.24 -9.86
N ASP A 145 -16.15 4.65 -8.76
CA ASP A 145 -16.12 5.32 -7.47
C ASP A 145 -15.12 6.49 -7.51
N SER A 146 -15.63 7.72 -7.59
CA SER A 146 -14.78 8.91 -7.67
C SER A 146 -14.09 9.19 -6.33
N LYS A 147 -12.88 9.75 -6.36
CA LYS A 147 -12.12 10.15 -5.16
C LYS A 147 -12.96 11.03 -4.21
N GLU A 148 -13.84 11.86 -4.76
CA GLU A 148 -14.71 12.78 -4.03
C GLU A 148 -15.88 12.09 -3.33
N GLU A 149 -16.53 11.12 -3.97
CA GLU A 149 -17.56 10.29 -3.34
C GLU A 149 -16.99 9.48 -2.18
N ARG A 150 -15.76 9.01 -2.32
CA ARG A 150 -15.06 8.24 -1.27
C ARG A 150 -14.67 9.10 -0.07
N LEU A 151 -14.23 10.34 -0.32
CA LEU A 151 -13.95 11.31 0.74
C LEU A 151 -15.22 11.72 1.50
N LYS A 152 -16.37 11.77 0.81
CA LYS A 152 -17.69 12.01 1.43
C LYS A 152 -18.15 10.81 2.26
N ALA A 153 -18.08 9.60 1.72
CA ALA A 153 -18.46 8.37 2.44
C ALA A 153 -17.63 8.15 3.72
N HIS A 154 -16.33 8.42 3.67
CA HIS A 154 -15.47 8.31 4.85
C HIS A 154 -15.78 9.38 5.93
N LYS A 155 -16.22 10.58 5.51
CA LYS A 155 -16.70 11.63 6.44
C LYS A 155 -18.05 11.27 7.05
N GLU A 156 -18.94 10.60 6.30
CA GLU A 156 -20.23 10.12 6.80
C GLU A 156 -20.08 8.95 7.78
N TYR A 157 -19.21 7.98 7.51
CA TYR A 157 -18.93 6.88 8.43
C TYR A 157 -18.39 7.39 9.77
N ARG A 158 -17.54 8.43 9.76
CA ARG A 158 -17.01 9.09 10.98
C ARG A 158 -18.05 9.88 11.76
N ARG A 159 -19.22 10.16 11.17
CA ARG A 159 -20.34 10.90 11.79
C ARG A 159 -21.42 9.98 12.36
N GLN A 160 -21.35 8.67 12.10
CA GLN A 160 -22.28 7.74 12.74
C GLN A 160 -21.87 7.57 14.21
N PRO A 161 -22.75 7.91 15.18
CA PRO A 161 -22.48 7.61 16.57
C PRO A 161 -22.41 6.09 16.72
N VAL A 162 -21.37 5.62 17.42
CA VAL A 162 -21.24 4.21 17.80
C VAL A 162 -22.51 3.86 18.56
N ALA A 163 -23.37 3.02 17.97
CA ALA A 163 -24.54 2.51 18.64
C ALA A 163 -24.06 1.85 19.94
N ALA A 164 -24.40 2.48 21.06
CA ALA A 164 -24.12 1.95 22.38
C ALA A 164 -24.74 0.57 22.44
N LYS A 165 -23.90 -0.46 22.65
CA LYS A 165 -24.39 -1.77 23.10
C LYS A 165 -25.10 -1.51 24.43
N SER A 166 -26.42 -1.56 24.44
CA SER A 166 -27.19 -1.72 25.66
C SER A 166 -27.03 -3.16 26.11
N SER A 167 -26.26 -3.33 27.18
CA SER A 167 -26.28 -4.49 28.05
C SER A 167 -27.60 -4.52 28.80
N ASP A 168 -28.33 -5.63 28.66
CA ASP A 168 -29.17 -6.35 29.65
C ASP A 168 -30.34 -7.08 28.96
#